data_AF-A0A7C5TTL8-F1
#
_entry.id   AF-A0A7C5TTL8-F1
#
_cell.length_a   1.000
_cell.length_b   1.000
_cell.length_c   1.000
_cell.angle_alpha   90.00
_cell.angle_beta   90.00
_cell.angle_gamma   90.00
#
_symmetry.space_group_name_H-M   'P 1'
#
loop_
_entity.id
_entity.type
_entity.pdbx_description
1 polymer ?
#
loop_
_entity_poly.entity_id
_entity_poly.type
_entity_poly.pdbx_seq_one_letter_code
_entity_poly.pdbx_strand_id
1 'polypeptide(L)'
;MRHIRLLAAVAAALSLSCAAAAAAGKRPLAAQLTDRLGAAPTRIEPSPVPGWRLAVYGTQVFLVSEDGRWLVNGAVLSLERGEDILEA
;
A
#
# COMPACT_ATOMS: atom_id res chain seq x y z
N MET A 1 25.50 -20.66 32.01
CA MET A 1 25.31 -19.29 31.47
C MET A 1 25.80 -19.10 30.02
N ARG A 2 26.73 -19.91 29.48
CA ARG A 2 27.23 -19.79 28.08
C ARG A 2 26.22 -20.25 27.01
N HIS A 3 25.39 -21.26 27.30
CA HIS A 3 24.40 -21.80 26.35
C HIS A 3 23.16 -20.89 26.12
N ILE A 4 22.77 -20.11 27.12
CA ILE A 4 21.67 -19.12 27.01
C ILE A 4 22.03 -17.99 26.03
N ARG A 5 23.32 -17.62 25.96
CA ARG A 5 23.82 -16.61 25.00
C ARG A 5 23.82 -17.12 23.56
N LEU A 6 24.02 -18.43 23.34
CA LEU A 6 23.97 -19.06 22.01
C LEU A 6 22.54 -19.16 21.47
N LEU A 7 21.55 -19.47 22.32
CA LEU A 7 20.13 -19.49 21.94
C LEU A 7 19.61 -18.09 21.59
N ALA A 8 20.02 -17.06 22.34
CA ALA A 8 19.64 -15.68 22.05
C ALA A 8 20.18 -15.18 20.69
N ALA A 9 21.38 -15.62 20.28
CA ALA A 9 21.98 -15.24 19.00
C ALA A 9 21.25 -15.85 17.80
N VAL A 10 20.75 -17.08 17.92
CA VAL A 10 19.98 -17.75 16.86
C VAL A 10 18.59 -17.10 16.72
N ALA A 11 17.91 -16.78 17.82
CA ALA A 11 16.60 -16.12 17.77
C ALA A 11 16.66 -14.72 17.13
N ALA A 12 17.73 -13.95 17.36
CA ALA A 12 17.92 -12.64 16.73
C ALA A 12 18.16 -12.72 15.21
N ALA A 13 18.81 -13.80 14.73
CA ALA A 13 19.07 -14.00 13.31
C ALA A 13 17.81 -14.39 12.51
N LEU A 14 16.87 -15.13 13.12
CA LEU A 14 15.60 -15.46 12.47
C LEU A 14 14.68 -14.25 12.29
N SER A 15 14.72 -13.28 13.21
CA SER A 15 13.88 -12.08 13.15
C SER A 15 14.23 -11.15 11.97
N LEU A 16 15.50 -11.10 11.54
CA LEU A 16 15.91 -10.27 10.40
C LEU A 16 15.50 -10.86 9.04
N SER A 17 15.31 -12.19 8.95
CA SER A 17 15.04 -12.85 7.67
C SER A 17 13.57 -12.72 7.22
N CYS A 18 12.64 -12.51 8.17
CA CYS A 18 11.20 -12.39 7.85
C CYS A 18 10.82 -11.02 7.28
N ALA A 19 11.53 -9.95 7.64
CA ALA A 19 11.23 -8.59 7.18
C ALA A 19 11.64 -8.32 5.71
N ALA A 20 12.63 -9.06 5.18
CA ALA A 20 13.13 -8.85 3.83
C ALA A 20 12.24 -9.48 2.73
N ALA A 21 11.43 -10.49 3.06
CA ALA A 21 10.57 -11.18 2.11
C ALA A 21 9.35 -10.35 1.67
N ALA A 22 8.94 -9.33 2.44
CA ALA A 22 7.82 -8.46 2.08
C ALA A 22 8.17 -7.39 1.03
N ALA A 23 9.46 -7.10 0.84
CA ALA A 23 9.95 -6.08 -0.11
C ALA A 23 10.38 -6.67 -1.46
N ALA A 24 10.50 -7.99 -1.57
CA ALA A 24 10.94 -8.68 -2.78
C ALA A 24 9.78 -8.79 -3.80
N GLY A 25 9.68 -7.81 -4.70
CA GLY A 25 9.05 -8.02 -6.01
C GLY A 25 7.73 -7.30 -6.29
N LYS A 26 7.32 -6.28 -5.53
CA LYS A 26 6.19 -5.44 -5.93
C LYS A 26 6.67 -4.27 -6.81
N ARG A 27 6.27 -4.27 -8.09
CA ARG A 27 6.48 -3.12 -8.99
C ARG A 27 5.86 -1.88 -8.34
N PRO A 28 6.50 -0.69 -8.40
CA PRO A 28 5.92 0.54 -7.85
C PRO A 28 4.50 0.75 -8.38
N LEU A 29 3.56 1.05 -7.48
CA LEU A 29 2.14 1.21 -7.84
C LEU A 29 1.94 2.26 -8.94
N ALA A 30 2.67 3.38 -8.88
CA ALA A 30 2.63 4.41 -9.92
C ALA A 30 2.98 3.87 -11.31
N ALA A 31 4.03 3.04 -11.43
CA ALA A 31 4.41 2.44 -12.70
C ALA A 31 3.34 1.46 -13.21
N GLN A 32 2.77 0.64 -12.31
CA GLN A 32 1.67 -0.26 -12.69
C GLN A 32 0.45 0.52 -13.21
N LEU A 33 0.13 1.65 -12.58
CA LEU A 33 -0.96 2.50 -13.00
C LEU A 33 -0.68 3.17 -14.36
N THR A 34 0.53 3.68 -14.58
CA THR A 34 0.95 4.20 -15.89
C THR A 34 0.80 3.15 -17.00
N ASP A 35 1.28 1.93 -16.76
CA ASP A 35 1.23 0.85 -17.73
C ASP A 35 -0.22 0.49 -18.12
N ARG A 36 -1.15 0.53 -17.15
CA ARG A 36 -2.54 0.09 -17.34
C ARG A 36 -3.50 1.19 -17.79
N LEU A 37 -3.28 2.42 -17.34
CA LEU A 37 -4.17 3.56 -17.59
C LEU A 37 -3.60 4.53 -18.64
N GLY A 38 -2.36 4.30 -19.08
CA GLY A 38 -1.68 5.14 -20.09
C GLY A 38 -1.20 6.50 -19.54
N ALA A 39 -1.42 6.78 -18.26
CA ALA A 39 -1.01 8.01 -17.61
C ALA A 39 -0.56 7.72 -16.18
N ALA A 40 0.47 8.45 -15.73
CA ALA A 40 0.91 8.39 -14.35
C ALA A 40 -0.01 9.23 -13.45
N PRO A 41 -0.32 8.78 -12.22
CA PRO A 41 -0.99 9.63 -11.25
C PRO A 41 -0.08 10.82 -10.91
N THR A 42 -0.69 11.97 -10.66
CA THR A 42 -0.01 13.16 -10.13
C THR A 42 0.61 12.88 -8.77
N ARG A 43 -0.12 12.17 -7.89
CA ARG A 43 0.38 11.69 -6.60
C ARG A 43 -0.42 10.49 -6.09
N ILE A 44 0.18 9.75 -5.16
CA ILE A 44 -0.45 8.63 -4.47
C ILE A 44 -0.42 8.88 -2.96
N GLU A 45 -1.59 8.98 -2.34
CA GLU A 45 -1.77 9.30 -0.92
C GLU A 45 -2.26 8.09 -0.12
N PRO A 46 -2.05 8.07 1.21
CA PRO A 46 -2.66 7.07 2.08
C PRO A 46 -4.19 7.15 2.01
N SER A 47 -4.86 6.00 1.99
CA SER A 47 -6.32 5.94 2.15
C SER A 47 -6.67 5.64 3.61
N PRO A 48 -7.81 6.14 4.13
CA PRO A 48 -8.37 5.64 5.39
C PRO A 48 -8.83 4.17 5.31
N VAL A 49 -8.94 3.58 4.11
CA VAL A 49 -9.28 2.17 3.91
C VAL A 49 -7.99 1.32 3.88
N PRO A 50 -7.75 0.42 4.84
CA PRO A 50 -6.54 -0.40 4.88
C PRO A 50 -6.36 -1.25 3.62
N GLY A 51 -5.14 -1.29 3.08
CA GLY A 51 -4.83 -2.00 1.84
C GLY A 51 -5.20 -1.25 0.56
N TRP A 52 -5.63 0.01 0.69
CA TRP A 52 -5.93 0.91 -0.44
C TRP A 52 -5.14 2.21 -0.37
N ARG A 53 -5.04 2.88 -1.50
CA ARG A 53 -4.34 4.14 -1.73
C ARG A 53 -5.23 5.06 -2.54
N LEU A 54 -5.09 6.36 -2.35
CA LEU A 54 -5.75 7.37 -3.17
C LEU A 54 -4.80 7.76 -4.30
N ALA A 55 -5.16 7.48 -5.55
CA ALA A 55 -4.41 7.88 -6.72
C ALA A 55 -5.07 9.13 -7.34
N VAL A 56 -4.34 10.23 -7.37
CA VAL A 56 -4.85 11.52 -7.85
C VAL A 56 -4.38 11.77 -9.29
N TYR A 57 -5.32 12.09 -10.17
CA TYR A 57 -5.08 12.47 -11.57
C TYR A 57 -5.71 13.84 -11.82
N GLY A 58 -4.92 14.90 -11.71
CA GLY A 58 -5.44 16.26 -11.80
C GLY A 58 -6.48 16.52 -10.69
N THR A 59 -7.75 16.71 -11.08
CA THR A 59 -8.88 16.95 -10.16
C THR A 59 -9.64 15.67 -9.78
N GLN A 60 -9.26 14.52 -10.34
CA GLN A 60 -9.94 13.25 -10.06
C GLN A 60 -9.16 12.43 -9.05
N VAL A 61 -9.86 11.82 -8.09
CA VAL A 61 -9.27 10.91 -7.08
C VAL A 61 -9.88 9.52 -7.28
N PHE A 62 -9.02 8.51 -7.36
CA PHE A 62 -9.44 7.12 -7.44
C PHE A 62 -8.94 6.35 -6.22
N LEU A 63 -9.76 5.44 -5.71
CA LEU A 63 -9.32 4.47 -4.72
C LEU A 63 -8.72 3.26 -5.43
N VAL A 64 -7.46 2.93 -5.14
CA VAL A 64 -6.71 1.84 -5.80
C VAL A 64 -6.15 0.90 -4.75
N SER A 65 -6.25 -0.41 -4.96
CA SER A 65 -5.65 -1.38 -4.05
C SER A 65 -4.12 -1.26 -4.04
N GLU A 66 -3.47 -1.57 -2.93
CA GLU A 66 -2.00 -1.48 -2.82
C GLU A 66 -1.25 -2.39 -3.81
N ASP A 67 -1.87 -3.49 -4.23
CA ASP A 67 -1.34 -4.38 -5.25
C ASP A 67 -1.64 -3.92 -6.69
N GLY A 68 -2.35 -2.79 -6.84
CA GLY A 68 -2.71 -2.17 -8.11
C GLY A 68 -3.72 -2.95 -8.93
N ARG A 69 -4.31 -4.03 -8.41
CA ARG A 69 -5.24 -4.90 -9.16
C ARG A 69 -6.65 -4.33 -9.28
N TRP A 70 -7.06 -3.49 -8.35
CA TRP A 70 -8.42 -2.96 -8.28
C TRP A 70 -8.38 -1.44 -8.26
N LEU A 71 -9.32 -0.84 -8.98
CA LEU A 71 -9.56 0.60 -9.00
C LEU A 71 -11.06 0.83 -8.87
N VAL A 72 -11.44 1.75 -7.98
CA VAL A 72 -12.81 2.21 -7.82
C VAL A 72 -12.94 3.59 -8.46
N ASN A 73 -13.95 3.74 -9.29
CA ASN A 73 -14.35 4.99 -9.93
C ASN A 73 -15.81 5.26 -9.58
N GLY A 74 -16.09 6.43 -8.98
CA GLY A 74 -17.39 6.80 -8.42
C GLY A 74 -17.24 7.32 -7.00
N ALA A 75 -18.24 7.06 -6.16
CA ALA A 75 -18.28 7.50 -4.77
C ALA A 75 -17.82 6.41 -3.81
N VAL A 76 -17.05 6.77 -2.78
CA VAL A 76 -16.75 5.88 -1.66
C VAL A 76 -17.12 6.60 -0.36
N LEU A 77 -18.30 6.30 0.17
CA LEU A 77 -18.78 6.90 1.41
C LEU A 77 -18.16 6.25 2.64
N SER A 78 -17.58 7.06 3.52
CA SER A 78 -17.33 6.69 4.90
C SER A 78 -18.66 6.66 5.65
N LEU A 79 -19.06 5.50 6.14
CA LEU A 79 -20.28 5.37 6.98
C LEU A 79 -20.11 5.97 8.38
N GLU A 80 -18.87 6.14 8.83
CA GLU A 80 -18.55 6.75 10.12
C GLU A 80 -18.64 8.29 10.05
N ARG A 81 -18.13 8.88 8.96
CA ARG A 81 -18.11 10.34 8.77
C ARG A 81 -19.28 10.87 7.96
N GLY A 82 -19.96 10.02 7.18
CA GLY A 82 -21.01 10.43 6.26
C GLY A 82 -20.51 11.19 5.03
N GLU A 83 -19.22 11.05 4.68
CA GLU A 83 -18.55 11.84 3.64
C GLU A 83 -18.02 10.92 2.53
N ASP A 84 -18.01 11.42 1.29
CA ASP A 84 -17.32 10.77 0.18
C ASP A 84 -15.82 11.05 0.25
N ILE A 85 -15.01 9.99 0.34
CA ILE A 85 -13.56 10.13 0.48
C ILE A 85 -12.86 10.46 -0.85
N LEU A 86 -13.59 10.46 -1.97
CA LEU A 86 -13.05 10.79 -3.29
C LEU A 86 -13.37 12.22 -3.76
N GLU A 87 -14.25 12.93 -3.07
CA GLU A 87 -14.72 14.30 -3.40
C GLU A 87 -14.08 15.40 -2.50
N ALA A 88 -12.88 15.14 -1.98
CA ALA A 88 -12.21 16.00 -0.99
C ALA A 88 -11.98 17.46 -1.42
#